data_AF-A0A2K0X6H6-F1
#
_entry.id   AF-A0A2K0X6H6-F1
#
_cell.length_a   1.000
_cell.length_b   1.000
_cell.length_c   1.000
_cell.angle_alpha   90.00
_cell.angle_beta   90.00
_cell.angle_gamma   90.00
#
_symmetry.space_group_name_H-M   'P 1'
#
loop_
_entity.id
_entity.type
_entity.pdbx_description
1 polymer ?
#
loop_
_entity_poly.entity_id
_entity_poly.type
_entity_poly.pdbx_seq_one_letter_code
_entity_poly.pdbx_strand_id
1 'polypeptide(L)'
;MLVSVVLTVVLVLAGSIWYFAKNRTSGTNSSSANSVLIPEAKSGDSADSVAKSLENKGFRTKIIDEFSASKRGNFLRYANVKPGSKVSTRKVVKIIRSKGPGVPARGVVGENLSQASKIVKSMGVPVKLHRVPVTDSSADKIVASSPLPGNAVGKDGVINIAVGEKCDGVPVDLFGLNRDKAKDMLSSKPFSVDLRPKFSSPKYFGKIVGAYPALGTKGNPKEVTLYYGVDASKAKDVVTEPMNLGDETAYLVQRAGSFVGKWCTNSGKCITLVPHRMRNEQFVEERNIRSLIPVDFDDTDGRVSDLDSMGYIDNKSILDLNSGGQDPTDYAVFDKNIKNSSMMRNHLISGDTGAVELYSGGAIVQCGNQDVPIWGSGVTCLNGKYTEAPTDSYEQARIDNDPGKGIGYYYTMRDFMVIVPVGAKFDELLNSGYFVGKPTRKPDLKRPFILRRDSDLYKETRKDLPKGDFVNPFVPTYQGRAVPFAPAPDDSNAYYLVEEPFDWSTNPGESL
;
A
#
# COMPACT_ATOMS: atom_id res chain seq x y z
N MET A 1 -16.98 46.27 16.24
CA MET A 1 -15.81 47.11 16.57
C MET A 1 -14.63 46.59 15.77
N LEU A 2 -14.00 47.45 14.97
CA LEU A 2 -12.86 47.15 14.11
C LEU A 2 -11.70 46.51 14.89
N VAL A 3 -10.94 45.60 14.27
CA VAL A 3 -9.55 45.85 13.78
C VAL A 3 -9.08 44.64 12.93
N SER A 4 -8.55 44.95 11.75
CA SER A 4 -7.87 44.08 10.79
C SER A 4 -6.67 43.32 11.35
N VAL A 5 -6.40 42.11 10.87
CA VAL A 5 -5.03 41.57 10.80
C VAL A 5 -4.82 40.88 9.45
N VAL A 6 -4.08 41.59 8.59
CA VAL A 6 -3.38 41.06 7.41
C VAL A 6 -2.26 40.15 7.92
N LEU A 7 -2.21 38.91 7.46
CA LEU A 7 -1.06 38.01 7.73
C LEU A 7 -0.32 37.72 6.42
N THR A 8 0.63 38.61 6.18
CA THR A 8 1.71 38.54 5.19
C THR A 8 2.58 37.31 5.48
N VAL A 9 2.58 36.31 4.59
CA VAL A 9 3.56 35.21 4.68
C VAL A 9 4.79 35.60 3.86
N VAL A 10 5.81 36.05 4.59
CA VAL A 10 7.16 36.32 4.12
C VAL A 10 7.85 34.98 3.79
N LEU A 11 8.48 34.93 2.61
CA LEU A 11 9.43 33.92 2.18
C LEU A 11 10.57 33.75 3.19
N VAL A 12 10.65 32.58 3.84
CA VAL A 12 11.87 32.13 4.52
C VAL A 12 12.18 30.68 4.11
N LEU A 13 13.15 30.55 3.20
CA LEU A 13 13.87 29.31 2.97
C LEU A 13 14.84 29.08 4.14
N ALA A 14 14.43 28.29 5.12
CA ALA A 14 15.32 27.60 6.06
C ALA A 14 15.07 26.09 5.85
N GLY A 15 16.04 25.21 5.59
CA GLY A 15 17.44 25.24 5.98
C GLY A 15 17.69 24.08 6.94
N SER A 16 17.52 22.83 6.50
CA SER A 16 17.99 21.66 7.25
C SER A 16 19.49 21.47 6.97
N ILE A 17 20.27 21.71 8.02
CA ILE A 17 21.72 21.50 8.16
C ILE A 17 21.95 20.10 8.76
N TRP A 18 23.18 19.58 8.57
CA TRP A 18 23.81 18.34 9.06
C TRP A 18 23.52 17.08 8.23
N TYR A 19 24.46 16.23 7.80
CA TYR A 19 25.87 15.94 8.09
C TYR A 19 26.39 15.10 6.89
N PHE A 20 27.56 15.32 6.28
CA PHE A 20 28.82 14.64 6.62
C PHE A 20 29.99 15.43 6.01
N ALA A 21 30.93 15.82 6.88
CA ALA A 21 32.27 16.21 6.49
C ALA A 21 33.17 14.96 6.54
N LYS A 22 33.90 14.67 5.47
CA LYS A 22 35.14 13.89 5.56
C LYS A 22 36.16 14.41 4.53
N ASN A 23 37.34 14.73 5.07
CA ASN A 23 38.60 15.14 4.44
C ASN A 23 38.72 16.57 3.89
N ARG A 24 38.93 17.50 4.83
CA ARG A 24 39.76 18.70 4.62
C ARG A 24 41.19 18.36 5.03
N THR A 25 42.10 18.23 4.07
CA THR A 25 43.51 18.57 4.27
C THR A 25 43.71 19.99 3.77
N SER A 26 44.20 20.84 4.66
CA SER A 26 44.51 22.25 4.45
C SER A 26 45.52 22.43 3.31
N GLY A 27 45.14 23.26 2.35
CA GLY A 27 46.02 23.90 1.38
C GLY A 27 45.42 25.25 1.05
N THR A 28 45.93 26.30 1.67
CA THR A 28 45.62 27.69 1.34
C THR A 28 46.18 28.02 -0.04
N ASN A 29 45.47 27.62 -1.08
CA ASN A 29 45.63 28.19 -2.41
C ASN A 29 44.57 29.26 -2.59
N SER A 30 45.01 30.52 -2.54
CA SER A 30 44.30 31.66 -3.09
C SER A 30 44.15 31.43 -4.61
N SER A 31 43.18 30.61 -4.99
CA SER A 31 42.75 30.49 -6.38
C SER A 31 41.90 31.71 -6.68
N SER A 32 42.42 32.56 -7.57
CA SER A 32 41.64 33.58 -8.25
C SER A 32 40.34 32.93 -8.72
N ALA A 33 39.21 33.59 -8.44
CA ALA A 33 37.91 33.11 -8.87
C ALA A 33 37.85 33.18 -10.40
N ASN A 34 38.23 32.10 -11.07
CA ASN A 34 38.10 32.02 -12.52
C ASN A 34 36.61 32.10 -12.87
N SER A 35 36.27 33.06 -13.73
CA SER A 35 34.91 33.24 -14.22
C SER A 35 34.76 32.44 -15.52
N VAL A 36 33.92 31.42 -15.49
CA VAL A 36 33.72 30.48 -16.60
C VAL A 36 32.34 30.69 -17.21
N LEU A 37 32.21 30.49 -18.52
CA LEU A 37 30.94 30.56 -19.22
C LEU A 37 30.03 29.38 -18.84
N ILE A 38 28.78 29.67 -18.49
CA ILE A 38 27.74 28.66 -18.31
C ILE A 38 27.41 28.05 -19.68
N PRO A 39 27.50 26.72 -19.85
CA PRO A 39 27.21 26.08 -21.12
C PRO A 39 25.74 26.21 -21.50
N GLU A 40 25.48 26.37 -22.79
CA GLU A 40 24.16 26.14 -23.37
C GLU A 40 23.74 24.69 -23.12
N ALA A 41 22.49 24.51 -22.71
CA ALA A 41 21.85 23.22 -22.53
C ALA A 41 20.39 23.35 -22.98
N LYS A 42 19.90 22.39 -23.75
CA LYS A 42 18.55 22.41 -24.29
C LYS A 42 17.59 21.72 -23.34
N SER A 43 16.35 22.21 -23.31
CA SER A 43 15.26 21.50 -22.62
C SER A 43 15.12 20.11 -23.26
N GLY A 44 15.29 19.06 -22.45
CA GLY A 44 15.30 17.67 -22.93
C GLY A 44 16.64 16.94 -22.81
N ASP A 45 17.76 17.65 -22.67
CA ASP A 45 19.07 17.04 -22.39
C ASP A 45 19.05 16.31 -21.04
N SER A 46 19.97 15.38 -20.78
CA SER A 46 20.08 14.77 -19.45
C SER A 46 20.60 15.79 -18.43
N ALA A 47 19.86 16.01 -17.33
CA ALA A 47 20.28 16.92 -16.27
C ALA A 47 21.59 16.47 -15.60
N ASP A 48 21.80 15.17 -15.48
CA ASP A 48 23.03 14.61 -14.90
C ASP A 48 24.22 14.83 -15.83
N SER A 49 24.02 14.77 -17.16
CA SER A 49 25.06 15.11 -18.14
C SER A 49 25.41 16.59 -18.12
N VAL A 50 24.40 17.47 -17.98
CA VAL A 50 24.62 18.92 -17.82
C VAL A 50 25.38 19.22 -16.52
N ALA A 51 25.03 18.54 -15.42
CA ALA A 51 25.73 18.67 -14.15
C ALA A 51 27.20 18.25 -14.26
N LYS A 52 27.49 17.09 -14.86
CA LYS A 52 28.85 16.61 -15.11
C LYS A 52 29.66 17.59 -15.97
N SER A 53 29.04 18.17 -17.00
CA SER A 53 29.69 19.18 -17.86
C SER A 53 30.11 20.44 -17.07
N LEU A 54 29.26 20.89 -16.14
CA LEU A 54 29.57 22.01 -15.24
C LEU A 54 30.65 21.66 -14.22
N GLU A 55 30.61 20.45 -13.67
CA GLU A 55 31.61 19.95 -12.71
C GLU A 55 33.00 19.83 -13.35
N ASN A 56 33.07 19.32 -14.58
CA ASN A 56 34.30 19.28 -15.37
C ASN A 56 34.86 20.68 -15.66
N LYS A 57 34.01 21.72 -15.63
CA LYS A 57 34.39 23.14 -15.74
C LYS A 57 34.69 23.80 -14.40
N GLY A 58 34.72 23.04 -13.31
CA GLY A 58 35.08 23.50 -11.97
C GLY A 58 33.93 24.10 -11.15
N PHE A 59 32.68 24.00 -11.61
CA PHE A 59 31.53 24.41 -10.81
C PHE A 59 31.12 23.33 -9.81
N ARG A 60 30.55 23.76 -8.69
CA ARG A 60 29.72 22.89 -7.85
C ARG A 60 28.28 22.94 -8.35
N THR A 61 27.61 21.80 -8.44
CA THR A 61 26.22 21.76 -8.91
C THR A 61 25.26 21.34 -7.79
N LYS A 62 23.99 21.72 -7.92
CA LYS A 62 22.89 21.21 -7.11
C LYS A 62 21.69 20.95 -8.00
N ILE A 63 21.24 19.71 -8.04
CA ILE A 63 20.02 19.33 -8.75
C ILE A 63 18.80 19.59 -7.85
N ILE A 64 17.76 20.18 -8.44
CA ILE A 64 16.46 20.44 -7.82
C ILE A 64 15.42 19.81 -8.74
N ASP A 65 14.59 18.95 -8.19
CA ASP A 65 13.59 18.20 -8.92
C ASP A 65 12.25 18.94 -8.97
N GLU A 66 11.68 19.13 -10.16
CA GLU A 66 10.36 19.74 -10.40
C GLU A 66 9.51 18.89 -11.35
N PHE A 67 8.19 18.89 -11.18
CA PHE A 67 7.27 18.26 -12.13
C PHE A 67 7.12 19.11 -13.40
N SER A 68 7.07 18.46 -14.56
CA SER A 68 6.87 19.10 -15.85
C SER A 68 6.41 18.11 -16.91
N ALA A 69 6.01 18.60 -18.09
CA ALA A 69 5.71 17.76 -19.26
C ALA A 69 6.91 16.98 -19.81
N SER A 70 8.15 17.30 -19.42
CA SER A 70 9.34 16.64 -19.94
C SER A 70 9.58 15.29 -19.26
N LYS A 71 10.23 14.35 -19.96
CA LYS A 71 10.61 13.04 -19.38
C LYS A 71 11.43 13.21 -18.10
N ARG A 72 11.21 12.30 -17.15
CA ARG A 72 11.97 12.25 -15.89
C ARG A 72 13.47 12.16 -16.18
N GLY A 73 14.26 12.97 -15.47
CA GLY A 73 15.71 13.05 -15.66
C GLY A 73 16.16 14.16 -16.60
N ASN A 74 15.26 14.73 -17.40
CA ASN A 74 15.62 15.79 -18.35
C ASN A 74 15.95 17.10 -17.63
N PHE A 75 16.93 17.82 -18.18
CA PHE A 75 17.24 19.20 -17.87
C PHE A 75 16.09 20.10 -18.32
N LEU A 76 15.64 20.96 -17.41
CA LEU A 76 14.62 21.96 -17.69
C LEU A 76 15.24 23.34 -17.87
N ARG A 77 16.00 23.78 -16.86
CA ARG A 77 16.64 25.10 -16.84
C ARG A 77 17.69 25.21 -15.75
N TYR A 78 18.53 26.23 -15.83
CA TYR A 78 19.30 26.71 -14.69
C TYR A 78 18.43 27.63 -13.82
N ALA A 79 18.47 27.45 -12.50
CA ALA A 79 17.60 28.19 -11.58
C ALA A 79 18.17 29.54 -11.17
N ASN A 80 19.50 29.69 -11.18
CA ASN A 80 20.18 30.85 -10.57
C ASN A 80 21.31 31.45 -11.43
N VAL A 81 21.43 31.00 -12.68
CA VAL A 81 22.38 31.49 -13.68
C VAL A 81 21.72 31.45 -15.06
N LYS A 82 22.27 32.19 -16.03
CA LYS A 82 21.80 32.18 -17.42
C LYS A 82 22.83 31.47 -18.31
N PRO A 83 22.41 30.67 -19.30
CA PRO A 83 23.31 30.18 -20.34
C PRO A 83 24.13 31.31 -20.97
N GLY A 84 25.39 31.04 -21.31
CA GLY A 84 26.32 32.01 -21.90
C GLY A 84 26.85 33.08 -20.93
N SER A 85 26.36 33.16 -19.68
CA SER A 85 26.88 34.12 -18.71
C SER A 85 28.23 33.68 -18.13
N LYS A 86 29.15 34.63 -17.92
CA LYS A 86 30.39 34.39 -17.16
C LYS A 86 30.08 34.41 -15.67
N VAL A 87 30.35 33.29 -15.00
CA VAL A 87 30.06 33.11 -13.57
C VAL A 87 31.29 32.56 -12.85
N SER A 88 31.56 33.06 -11.64
CA SER A 88 32.60 32.52 -10.77
C SER A 88 32.34 31.05 -10.43
N THR A 89 33.35 30.20 -10.57
CA THR A 89 33.30 28.77 -10.19
C THR A 89 33.03 28.53 -8.71
N ARG A 90 33.17 29.55 -7.83
CA ARG A 90 32.78 29.46 -6.42
C ARG A 90 31.25 29.36 -6.24
N LYS A 91 30.46 29.86 -7.20
CA LYS A 91 28.99 29.82 -7.15
C LYS A 91 28.49 28.40 -7.41
N VAL A 92 27.53 27.95 -6.60
CA VAL A 92 26.83 26.67 -6.84
C VAL A 92 25.78 26.90 -7.92
N VAL A 93 25.90 26.19 -9.04
CA VAL A 93 24.92 26.25 -10.13
C VAL A 93 23.76 25.31 -9.81
N LYS A 94 22.55 25.85 -9.72
CA LYS A 94 21.33 25.09 -9.46
C LYS A 94 20.70 24.66 -10.78
N ILE A 95 20.54 23.37 -10.97
CA ILE A 95 19.96 22.76 -12.17
C ILE A 95 18.57 22.25 -11.81
N ILE A 96 17.56 22.64 -12.59
CA ILE A 96 16.23 22.08 -12.46
C ILE A 96 16.12 20.84 -13.35
N ARG A 97 15.79 19.70 -12.74
CA ARG A 97 15.58 18.42 -13.40
C ARG A 97 14.11 18.03 -13.35
N SER A 98 13.60 17.47 -14.45
CA SER A 98 12.23 16.99 -14.53
C SER A 98 12.02 15.72 -13.70
N LYS A 99 10.93 15.67 -12.93
CA LYS A 99 10.39 14.47 -12.31
C LYS A 99 9.42 13.69 -13.21
N GLY A 100 9.18 14.18 -14.44
CA GLY A 100 8.04 13.78 -15.25
C GLY A 100 6.77 14.59 -14.92
N PRO A 101 5.65 14.30 -15.59
CA PRO A 101 4.35 14.87 -15.24
C PRO A 101 3.92 14.51 -13.82
N GLY A 102 3.23 15.42 -13.13
CA GLY A 102 2.76 15.21 -11.76
C GLY A 102 2.03 16.42 -11.19
N VAL A 103 1.47 16.26 -9.99
CA VAL A 103 0.87 17.38 -9.26
C VAL A 103 1.93 18.02 -8.36
N PRO A 104 2.26 19.31 -8.49
CA PRO A 104 3.24 19.99 -7.63
C PRO A 104 2.95 19.84 -6.14
N ALA A 105 3.97 19.90 -5.29
CA ALA A 105 3.81 19.77 -3.83
C ALA A 105 2.96 20.89 -3.21
N ARG A 106 3.01 22.11 -3.78
CA ARG A 106 2.09 23.20 -3.42
C ARG A 106 0.62 22.87 -3.73
N GLY A 107 0.39 21.83 -4.54
CA GLY A 107 -0.92 21.33 -4.92
C GLY A 107 -1.67 22.23 -5.89
N VAL A 108 -2.87 21.77 -6.22
CA VAL A 108 -3.96 22.56 -6.82
C VAL A 108 -5.18 22.60 -5.91
N VAL A 109 -5.15 21.85 -4.80
CA VAL A 109 -6.23 21.80 -3.80
C VAL A 109 -6.32 23.16 -3.09
N GLY A 110 -7.54 23.69 -2.98
CA GLY A 110 -7.85 25.01 -2.45
C GLY A 110 -7.91 26.12 -3.51
N GLU A 111 -7.32 25.90 -4.69
CA GLU A 111 -7.35 26.86 -5.80
C GLU A 111 -8.70 26.84 -6.52
N ASN A 112 -9.01 27.91 -7.25
CA ASN A 112 -10.12 27.89 -8.21
C ASN A 112 -9.75 27.09 -9.47
N LEU A 113 -10.77 26.68 -10.23
CA LEU A 113 -10.62 25.87 -11.44
C LEU A 113 -9.68 26.51 -12.48
N SER A 114 -9.72 27.84 -12.65
CA SER A 114 -8.88 28.53 -13.65
C SER A 114 -7.38 28.42 -13.32
N GLN A 115 -7.01 28.68 -12.07
CA GLN A 115 -5.62 28.58 -11.60
C GLN A 115 -5.14 27.13 -11.61
N ALA A 116 -5.95 26.20 -11.10
CA ALA A 116 -5.65 24.78 -11.12
C ALA A 116 -5.43 24.26 -12.54
N SER A 117 -6.33 24.60 -13.48
CA SER A 117 -6.25 24.19 -14.88
C SER A 117 -4.94 24.61 -15.54
N LYS A 118 -4.49 25.84 -15.29
CA LYS A 118 -3.19 26.32 -15.82
C LYS A 118 -2.02 25.46 -15.34
N ILE A 119 -2.04 25.06 -14.06
CA ILE A 119 -0.98 24.24 -13.47
C ILE A 119 -1.01 22.83 -14.05
N VAL A 120 -2.15 22.14 -14.03
CA VAL A 120 -2.22 20.73 -14.47
C VAL A 120 -2.05 20.57 -15.97
N LYS A 121 -2.57 21.49 -16.80
CA LYS A 121 -2.36 21.44 -18.26
C LYS A 121 -0.90 21.63 -18.66
N SER A 122 -0.12 22.39 -17.87
CA SER A 122 1.33 22.54 -18.12
C SER A 122 2.13 21.25 -17.97
N MET A 123 1.52 20.19 -17.42
CA MET A 123 2.12 18.86 -17.30
C MET A 123 2.03 18.04 -18.58
N GLY A 124 1.33 18.51 -19.62
CA GLY A 124 1.32 17.88 -20.95
C GLY A 124 0.72 16.48 -20.98
N VAL A 125 -0.16 16.16 -20.02
CA VAL A 125 -0.90 14.89 -19.92
C VAL A 125 -2.41 15.17 -19.87
N PRO A 126 -3.26 14.21 -20.27
CA PRO A 126 -4.71 14.33 -20.12
C PRO A 126 -5.13 14.69 -18.70
N VAL A 127 -6.12 15.58 -18.59
CA VAL A 127 -6.69 16.01 -17.32
C VAL A 127 -8.19 15.72 -17.31
N LYS A 128 -8.69 15.08 -16.25
CA LYS A 128 -10.11 14.85 -16.02
C LYS A 128 -10.62 15.67 -14.83
N LEU A 129 -11.72 16.39 -15.03
CA LEU A 129 -12.44 17.12 -13.99
C LEU A 129 -13.62 16.30 -13.49
N HIS A 130 -13.71 16.14 -12.18
CA HIS A 130 -14.84 15.50 -11.51
C HIS A 130 -15.55 16.52 -10.62
N ARG A 131 -16.88 16.47 -10.55
CA ARG A 131 -17.66 17.26 -9.60
C ARG A 131 -18.08 16.38 -8.45
N VAL A 132 -17.81 16.79 -7.21
CA VAL A 132 -17.99 15.93 -6.04
C VAL A 132 -18.66 16.68 -4.88
N PRO A 133 -19.45 15.99 -4.03
CA PRO A 133 -20.01 16.55 -2.81
C PRO A 133 -18.94 17.13 -1.88
N VAL A 134 -19.23 18.27 -1.28
CA VAL A 134 -18.40 18.94 -0.26
C VAL A 134 -19.26 19.52 0.86
N THR A 135 -18.63 19.86 1.99
CA THR A 135 -19.23 20.77 2.96
C THR A 135 -19.17 22.22 2.48
N ASP A 136 -20.00 23.09 3.07
CA ASP A 136 -20.28 24.43 2.54
C ASP A 136 -19.05 25.32 2.28
N SER A 137 -17.96 25.13 3.03
CA SER A 137 -16.75 25.97 2.94
C SER A 137 -15.90 25.77 1.68
N SER A 138 -16.11 24.67 0.95
CA SER A 138 -15.23 24.23 -0.14
C SER A 138 -15.89 24.15 -1.51
N ALA A 139 -17.10 24.71 -1.66
CA ALA A 139 -17.78 24.83 -2.94
C ALA A 139 -16.94 25.61 -3.97
N ASP A 140 -17.01 25.19 -5.24
CA ASP A 140 -16.36 25.81 -6.41
C ASP A 140 -14.82 25.87 -6.39
N LYS A 141 -14.19 25.20 -5.42
CA LYS A 141 -12.73 25.05 -5.31
C LYS A 141 -12.31 23.64 -5.67
N ILE A 142 -11.05 23.49 -6.07
CA ILE A 142 -10.45 22.16 -6.19
C ILE A 142 -10.27 21.57 -4.80
N VAL A 143 -10.78 20.37 -4.59
CA VAL A 143 -10.82 19.70 -3.28
C VAL A 143 -10.05 18.40 -3.24
N ALA A 144 -9.79 17.80 -4.41
CA ALA A 144 -8.97 16.60 -4.54
C ALA A 144 -8.19 16.60 -5.84
N SER A 145 -7.10 15.84 -5.87
CA SER A 145 -6.38 15.49 -7.09
C SER A 145 -5.82 14.08 -7.01
N SER A 146 -5.73 13.41 -8.15
CA SER A 146 -4.92 12.22 -8.35
C SER A 146 -3.96 12.45 -9.52
N PRO A 147 -2.65 12.28 -9.32
CA PRO A 147 -2.03 11.87 -8.07
C PRO A 147 -2.16 12.96 -6.97
N LEU A 148 -1.95 12.59 -5.70
CA LEU A 148 -1.95 13.56 -4.60
C LEU A 148 -0.83 14.62 -4.80
N PRO A 149 -0.99 15.84 -4.26
CA PRO A 149 0.05 16.87 -4.32
C PRO A 149 1.45 16.35 -3.93
N GLY A 150 2.44 16.63 -4.79
CA GLY A 150 3.82 16.18 -4.62
C GLY A 150 4.18 14.87 -5.32
N ASN A 151 3.23 14.22 -5.98
CA ASN A 151 3.42 12.91 -6.62
C ASN A 151 3.36 12.97 -8.15
N ALA A 152 4.07 12.02 -8.78
CA ALA A 152 4.12 11.85 -10.24
C ALA A 152 2.84 11.18 -10.76
N VAL A 153 2.51 11.41 -12.02
CA VAL A 153 1.41 10.71 -12.70
C VAL A 153 1.72 9.21 -12.77
N GLY A 154 0.67 8.40 -12.62
CA GLY A 154 0.74 6.95 -12.71
C GLY A 154 0.93 6.44 -14.14
N LYS A 155 0.85 5.12 -14.31
CA LYS A 155 0.94 4.47 -15.63
C LYS A 155 -0.24 4.78 -16.56
N ASP A 156 -1.39 5.14 -15.99
CA ASP A 156 -2.58 5.58 -16.71
C ASP A 156 -2.36 6.90 -17.45
N GLY A 157 -1.36 7.69 -17.03
CA GLY A 157 -0.97 8.91 -17.72
C GLY A 157 -2.00 10.04 -17.57
N VAL A 158 -2.90 9.98 -16.58
CA VAL A 158 -3.98 10.96 -16.40
C VAL A 158 -3.82 11.70 -15.07
N ILE A 159 -4.11 13.01 -15.07
CA ILE A 159 -4.33 13.77 -13.85
C ILE A 159 -5.83 13.93 -13.64
N ASN A 160 -6.36 13.43 -12.53
CA ASN A 160 -7.74 13.69 -12.12
C ASN A 160 -7.75 14.85 -11.12
N ILE A 161 -8.68 15.78 -11.25
CA ILE A 161 -8.94 16.82 -10.26
C ILE A 161 -10.43 16.85 -9.94
N ALA A 162 -10.78 17.16 -8.69
CA ALA A 162 -12.16 17.28 -8.26
C ALA A 162 -12.48 18.73 -7.86
N VAL A 163 -13.58 19.27 -8.37
CA VAL A 163 -14.17 20.54 -7.93
C VAL A 163 -15.34 20.27 -6.99
N GLY A 164 -15.40 21.02 -5.90
CA GLY A 164 -16.44 20.91 -4.89
C GLY A 164 -17.79 21.41 -5.40
N GLU A 165 -18.82 20.60 -5.21
CA GLU A 165 -20.22 20.88 -5.55
C GLU A 165 -21.11 20.73 -4.31
N LYS A 166 -22.06 21.65 -4.13
CA LYS A 166 -23.06 21.54 -3.07
C LYS A 166 -24.15 20.57 -3.48
N CYS A 167 -23.97 19.30 -3.14
CA CYS A 167 -24.95 18.24 -3.37
C CYS A 167 -24.91 17.19 -2.27
N ASP A 168 -25.92 16.33 -2.23
CA ASP A 168 -25.97 15.22 -1.29
C ASP A 168 -24.92 14.16 -1.66
N GLY A 169 -24.31 13.58 -0.64
CA GLY A 169 -23.30 12.54 -0.78
C GLY A 169 -22.32 12.51 0.38
N VAL A 170 -21.26 11.75 0.19
CA VAL A 170 -20.13 11.65 1.12
C VAL A 170 -19.13 12.76 0.79
N PRO A 171 -18.97 13.81 1.63
CA PRO A 171 -18.14 14.96 1.29
C PRO A 171 -16.66 14.61 1.15
N VAL A 172 -16.01 15.07 0.07
CA VAL A 172 -14.60 14.73 -0.20
C VAL A 172 -13.62 15.50 0.71
N ASP A 173 -14.04 16.67 1.18
CA ASP A 173 -13.29 17.57 2.06
C ASP A 173 -13.17 17.07 3.51
N LEU A 174 -13.70 15.88 3.80
CA LEU A 174 -13.40 15.13 5.00
C LEU A 174 -11.96 14.59 5.00
N PHE A 175 -11.37 14.32 3.84
CA PHE A 175 -10.02 13.77 3.76
C PHE A 175 -9.00 14.66 4.48
N GLY A 176 -8.23 14.07 5.39
CA GLY A 176 -7.24 14.76 6.20
C GLY A 176 -7.79 15.59 7.36
N LEU A 177 -9.12 15.68 7.55
CA LEU A 177 -9.72 16.25 8.76
C LEU A 177 -9.59 15.27 9.94
N ASN A 178 -9.50 15.81 11.15
CA ASN A 178 -9.57 15.00 12.37
C ASN A 178 -10.89 14.23 12.40
N ARG A 179 -10.84 12.95 12.81
CA ARG A 179 -11.99 12.04 12.76
C ARG A 179 -13.20 12.52 13.56
N ASP A 180 -12.99 13.14 14.72
CA ASP A 180 -14.08 13.56 15.60
C ASP A 180 -14.76 14.80 14.99
N LYS A 181 -13.95 15.76 14.50
CA LYS A 181 -14.46 16.91 13.73
C LYS A 181 -15.20 16.48 12.46
N ALA A 182 -14.71 15.47 11.74
CA ALA A 182 -15.36 14.94 10.56
C ALA A 182 -16.73 14.35 10.91
N LYS A 183 -16.83 13.60 12.02
CA LYS A 183 -18.10 13.07 12.53
C LYS A 183 -19.07 14.19 12.90
N ASP A 184 -18.60 15.25 13.56
CA ASP A 184 -19.42 16.41 13.90
C ASP A 184 -19.95 17.13 12.66
N MET A 185 -19.13 17.29 11.62
CA MET A 185 -19.54 17.89 10.35
C MET A 185 -20.62 17.09 9.61
N LEU A 186 -20.73 15.80 9.89
CA LEU A 186 -21.74 14.92 9.31
C LEU A 186 -22.96 14.71 10.22
N SER A 187 -22.99 15.28 11.42
CA SER A 187 -24.06 15.01 12.40
C SER A 187 -25.45 15.49 11.95
N SER A 188 -25.51 16.44 11.02
CA SER A 188 -26.75 16.96 10.42
C SER A 188 -27.21 16.17 9.19
N LYS A 189 -26.41 15.21 8.71
CA LYS A 189 -26.73 14.40 7.54
C LYS A 189 -27.69 13.26 7.91
N PRO A 190 -28.54 12.80 6.97
CA PRO A 190 -29.58 11.80 7.26
C PRO A 190 -29.06 10.35 7.36
N PHE A 191 -27.76 10.15 7.61
CA PHE A 191 -27.11 8.85 7.64
C PHE A 191 -26.31 8.63 8.91
N SER A 192 -26.16 7.37 9.32
CA SER A 192 -25.27 7.01 10.43
C SER A 192 -23.81 7.09 10.01
N VAL A 193 -22.93 7.39 10.97
CA VAL A 193 -21.48 7.48 10.76
C VAL A 193 -20.75 6.50 11.69
N ASP A 194 -20.07 5.51 11.10
CA ASP A 194 -19.13 4.61 11.80
C ASP A 194 -17.68 5.10 11.63
N LEU A 195 -16.82 4.84 12.61
CA LEU A 195 -15.39 5.19 12.56
C LEU A 195 -14.54 3.94 12.65
N ARG A 196 -13.65 3.74 11.67
CA ARG A 196 -12.77 2.57 11.62
C ARG A 196 -11.29 2.94 11.48
N PRO A 197 -10.39 2.29 12.25
CA PRO A 197 -8.97 2.52 12.09
C PRO A 197 -8.48 1.91 10.77
N LYS A 198 -7.53 2.58 10.11
CA LYS A 198 -6.80 2.07 8.94
C LYS A 198 -5.34 2.49 9.04
N PHE A 199 -4.40 1.59 8.75
CA PHE A 199 -2.99 1.94 8.80
C PHE A 199 -2.66 3.03 7.79
N SER A 200 -1.88 4.02 8.21
CA SER A 200 -1.54 5.16 7.36
C SER A 200 -0.18 5.76 7.75
N SER A 201 0.27 6.75 6.99
CA SER A 201 1.46 7.54 7.31
C SER A 201 1.23 8.52 8.47
N PRO A 202 2.28 8.93 9.23
CA PRO A 202 2.15 9.79 10.41
C PRO A 202 1.34 11.07 10.22
N LYS A 203 1.40 11.65 9.01
CA LYS A 203 0.67 12.89 8.69
C LYS A 203 -0.86 12.75 8.79
N TYR A 204 -1.38 11.53 8.75
CA TYR A 204 -2.80 11.20 8.77
C TYR A 204 -3.27 10.50 10.06
N PHE A 205 -2.42 10.36 11.08
CA PHE A 205 -2.86 9.78 12.33
C PHE A 205 -4.02 10.59 12.94
N GLY A 206 -5.10 9.88 13.30
CA GLY A 206 -6.35 10.45 13.81
C GLY A 206 -7.16 11.24 12.78
N LYS A 207 -6.78 11.23 11.51
CA LYS A 207 -7.45 11.95 10.42
C LYS A 207 -8.09 10.99 9.44
N ILE A 208 -9.13 11.45 8.74
CA ILE A 208 -9.81 10.64 7.74
C ILE A 208 -8.89 10.38 6.55
N VAL A 209 -8.78 9.11 6.18
CA VAL A 209 -7.97 8.60 5.05
C VAL A 209 -8.81 7.92 3.98
N GLY A 210 -10.11 7.74 4.22
CA GLY A 210 -11.05 7.17 3.26
C GLY A 210 -12.46 7.07 3.85
N ALA A 211 -13.40 6.60 3.04
CA ALA A 211 -14.76 6.32 3.49
C ALA A 211 -15.40 5.19 2.66
N TYR A 212 -16.48 4.63 3.18
CA TYR A 212 -17.41 3.78 2.44
C TYR A 212 -18.85 4.25 2.65
N PRO A 213 -19.63 4.58 1.60
CA PRO A 213 -19.20 4.79 0.22
C PRO A 213 -18.03 5.76 0.08
N ALA A 214 -17.28 5.69 -1.04
CA ALA A 214 -16.05 6.45 -1.21
C ALA A 214 -16.26 7.95 -1.05
N LEU A 215 -15.24 8.66 -0.55
CA LEU A 215 -15.23 10.12 -0.47
C LEU A 215 -15.51 10.73 -1.86
N GLY A 216 -16.47 11.64 -1.94
CA GLY A 216 -16.94 12.23 -3.19
C GLY A 216 -18.09 11.47 -3.86
N THR A 217 -18.58 10.36 -3.29
CA THR A 217 -19.75 9.64 -3.82
C THR A 217 -21.01 10.47 -3.66
N LYS A 218 -21.72 10.74 -4.76
CA LYS A 218 -23.01 11.45 -4.78
C LYS A 218 -24.16 10.56 -4.30
N GLY A 219 -25.20 11.18 -3.72
CA GLY A 219 -26.46 10.54 -3.36
C GLY A 219 -26.75 10.54 -1.87
N ASN A 220 -27.70 9.71 -1.45
CA ASN A 220 -28.22 9.67 -0.08
C ASN A 220 -27.93 8.30 0.55
N PRO A 221 -26.68 8.02 0.98
CA PRO A 221 -26.37 6.77 1.65
C PRO A 221 -27.17 6.65 2.95
N LYS A 222 -27.41 5.41 3.42
CA LYS A 222 -28.04 5.17 4.72
C LYS A 222 -27.03 5.16 5.88
N GLU A 223 -25.83 4.68 5.60
CA GLU A 223 -24.70 4.58 6.53
C GLU A 223 -23.42 4.98 5.78
N VAL A 224 -22.50 5.62 6.49
CA VAL A 224 -21.16 5.97 6.02
C VAL A 224 -20.14 5.50 7.05
N THR A 225 -19.16 4.71 6.62
CA THR A 225 -18.00 4.35 7.43
C THR A 225 -16.85 5.25 7.06
N LEU A 226 -16.31 6.02 8.01
CA LEU A 226 -15.09 6.80 7.81
C LEU A 226 -13.87 6.05 8.34
N TYR A 227 -12.85 5.92 7.51
CA TYR A 227 -11.58 5.31 7.89
C TYR A 227 -10.62 6.40 8.37
N TYR A 228 -10.04 6.24 9.56
CA TYR A 228 -9.05 7.17 10.11
C TYR A 228 -7.67 6.52 10.27
N GLY A 229 -6.63 7.30 9.99
CA GLY A 229 -5.25 6.84 10.03
C GLY A 229 -4.80 6.43 11.43
N VAL A 230 -4.15 5.28 11.55
CA VAL A 230 -3.53 4.77 12.78
C VAL A 230 -2.16 4.15 12.54
N ASP A 231 -1.44 3.89 13.63
CA ASP A 231 -0.15 3.22 13.67
C ASP A 231 -0.28 1.76 14.14
N ALA A 232 0.84 1.08 14.33
CA ALA A 232 0.93 -0.31 14.74
C ALA A 232 0.30 -0.60 16.13
N SER A 233 0.15 0.40 16.99
CA SER A 233 -0.49 0.22 18.31
C SER A 233 -1.97 -0.19 18.21
N LYS A 234 -2.57 0.04 17.03
CA LYS A 234 -3.95 -0.27 16.70
C LYS A 234 -4.11 -1.52 15.83
N ALA A 235 -3.07 -2.34 15.70
CA ALA A 235 -3.11 -3.48 14.79
C ALA A 235 -4.28 -4.44 15.03
N LYS A 236 -4.57 -4.79 16.28
CA LYS A 236 -5.73 -5.63 16.63
C LYS A 236 -7.05 -4.96 16.28
N ASP A 237 -7.20 -3.67 16.57
CA ASP A 237 -8.42 -2.90 16.24
C ASP A 237 -8.66 -2.82 14.72
N VAL A 238 -7.59 -2.85 13.90
CA VAL A 238 -7.67 -2.83 12.43
C VAL A 238 -8.12 -4.18 11.88
N VAL A 239 -7.52 -5.28 12.33
CA VAL A 239 -7.70 -6.59 11.68
C VAL A 239 -8.75 -7.48 12.34
N THR A 240 -9.29 -7.07 13.50
CA THR A 240 -10.20 -7.90 14.28
C THR A 240 -11.63 -7.39 14.40
N GLU A 241 -12.55 -8.32 14.66
CA GLU A 241 -13.90 -8.03 15.11
C GLU A 241 -14.25 -8.76 16.41
N PRO A 242 -14.98 -8.12 17.34
CA PRO A 242 -15.42 -8.79 18.54
C PRO A 242 -16.45 -9.88 18.21
N MET A 243 -16.34 -11.02 18.88
CA MET A 243 -17.30 -12.12 18.91
C MET A 243 -17.58 -12.48 20.37
N ASN A 244 -18.86 -12.62 20.72
CA ASN A 244 -19.27 -13.06 22.04
C ASN A 244 -18.99 -14.57 22.20
N LEU A 245 -18.27 -14.93 23.26
CA LEU A 245 -17.95 -16.30 23.63
C LEU A 245 -18.45 -16.56 25.07
N GLY A 246 -19.77 -16.61 25.25
CA GLY A 246 -20.37 -16.66 26.59
C GLY A 246 -20.16 -15.36 27.35
N ASP A 247 -19.51 -15.42 28.51
CA ASP A 247 -19.18 -14.26 29.36
C ASP A 247 -17.89 -13.53 28.92
N GLU A 248 -17.22 -14.03 27.88
CA GLU A 248 -15.96 -13.50 27.38
C GLU A 248 -16.11 -12.94 25.95
N THR A 249 -15.16 -12.08 25.54
CA THR A 249 -15.08 -11.54 24.18
C THR A 249 -13.82 -12.06 23.47
N ALA A 250 -14.02 -12.78 22.37
CA ALA A 250 -12.96 -13.15 21.43
C ALA A 250 -12.84 -12.08 20.33
N TYR A 251 -11.68 -11.97 19.69
CA TYR A 251 -11.46 -11.04 18.58
C TYR A 251 -11.04 -11.81 17.33
N LEU A 252 -11.94 -11.90 16.35
CA LEU A 252 -11.71 -12.68 15.14
C LEU A 252 -10.80 -11.92 14.17
N VAL A 253 -9.66 -12.51 13.80
CA VAL A 253 -8.68 -11.95 12.86
C VAL A 253 -9.14 -12.23 11.42
N GLN A 254 -10.04 -11.39 10.93
CA GLN A 254 -10.75 -11.65 9.67
C GLN A 254 -10.91 -10.39 8.80
N ARG A 255 -10.45 -9.21 9.22
CA ARG A 255 -10.66 -7.94 8.47
C ARG A 255 -9.49 -7.63 7.54
N ALA A 256 -9.40 -8.34 6.43
CA ALA A 256 -8.35 -8.11 5.44
C ALA A 256 -8.58 -6.80 4.64
N GLY A 257 -9.81 -6.28 4.60
CA GLY A 257 -10.15 -5.07 3.84
C GLY A 257 -9.28 -3.85 4.10
N SER A 258 -8.73 -3.70 5.31
CA SER A 258 -7.85 -2.57 5.66
C SER A 258 -6.54 -2.53 4.87
N PHE A 259 -6.15 -3.61 4.19
CA PHE A 259 -4.95 -3.68 3.34
C PHE A 259 -5.26 -3.45 1.85
N VAL A 260 -6.53 -3.31 1.47
CA VAL A 260 -6.93 -2.98 0.10
C VAL A 260 -6.27 -1.67 -0.32
N GLY A 261 -5.67 -1.70 -1.51
CA GLY A 261 -5.00 -0.56 -2.09
C GLY A 261 -3.69 -0.93 -2.75
N LYS A 262 -3.01 0.11 -3.23
CA LYS A 262 -1.79 0.01 -3.99
C LYS A 262 -0.57 0.18 -3.11
N TRP A 263 0.42 -0.67 -3.30
CA TRP A 263 1.67 -0.70 -2.54
C TRP A 263 2.84 -0.73 -3.53
N CYS A 264 3.76 0.22 -3.43
CA CYS A 264 4.84 0.38 -4.39
C CYS A 264 6.21 0.48 -3.72
N THR A 265 7.18 -0.21 -4.29
CA THR A 265 8.60 -0.03 -3.99
C THR A 265 9.09 1.35 -4.45
N ASN A 266 10.22 1.80 -3.92
CA ASN A 266 10.84 3.05 -4.35
C ASN A 266 11.36 3.01 -5.80
N SER A 267 11.55 1.82 -6.39
CA SER A 267 11.88 1.65 -7.81
C SER A 267 10.66 1.73 -8.74
N GLY A 268 9.43 1.72 -8.18
CA GLY A 268 8.18 1.82 -8.93
C GLY A 268 7.51 0.48 -9.28
N LYS A 269 8.04 -0.65 -8.81
CA LYS A 269 7.31 -1.94 -8.84
C LYS A 269 6.17 -1.87 -7.83
N CYS A 270 4.95 -2.22 -8.23
CA CYS A 270 3.75 -2.14 -7.40
C CYS A 270 3.00 -3.47 -7.31
N ILE A 271 2.34 -3.69 -6.19
CA ILE A 271 1.33 -4.73 -5.95
C ILE A 271 0.05 -4.00 -5.55
N THR A 272 -1.08 -4.36 -6.14
CA THR A 272 -2.39 -3.87 -5.71
C THR A 272 -3.12 -5.01 -5.01
N LEU A 273 -3.48 -4.82 -3.74
CA LEU A 273 -4.34 -5.76 -3.04
C LEU A 273 -5.79 -5.41 -3.32
N VAL A 274 -6.53 -6.32 -3.94
CA VAL A 274 -7.96 -6.16 -4.23
C VAL A 274 -8.79 -7.13 -3.40
N PRO A 275 -10.07 -6.81 -3.11
CA PRO A 275 -10.95 -7.75 -2.43
C PRO A 275 -11.17 -9.00 -3.29
N HIS A 276 -11.09 -10.19 -2.69
CA HIS A 276 -11.64 -11.40 -3.30
C HIS A 276 -13.17 -11.29 -3.27
N ARG A 277 -13.82 -11.29 -4.45
CA ARG A 277 -15.28 -11.14 -4.57
C ARG A 277 -15.89 -12.47 -5.00
N MET A 278 -16.92 -12.92 -4.29
CA MET A 278 -17.80 -13.97 -4.80
C MET A 278 -18.90 -13.34 -5.68
N ARG A 279 -19.47 -14.11 -6.62
CA ARG A 279 -20.49 -13.62 -7.58
C ARG A 279 -21.55 -12.72 -6.92
N ASN A 280 -21.92 -11.64 -7.61
CA ASN A 280 -22.96 -10.66 -7.26
C ASN A 280 -22.60 -9.59 -6.21
N GLU A 281 -21.37 -9.56 -5.68
CA GLU A 281 -20.94 -8.51 -4.76
C GLU A 281 -20.36 -7.31 -5.53
N GLN A 282 -21.22 -6.34 -5.85
CA GLN A 282 -20.81 -5.14 -6.60
C GLN A 282 -19.85 -4.25 -5.81
N PHE A 283 -20.02 -4.11 -4.49
CA PHE A 283 -19.10 -3.41 -3.59
C PHE A 283 -19.35 -3.87 -2.15
N VAL A 284 -18.29 -4.22 -1.43
CA VAL A 284 -18.37 -4.61 -0.02
C VAL A 284 -17.54 -3.63 0.81
N GLU A 285 -18.11 -3.14 1.90
CA GLU A 285 -17.42 -2.33 2.91
C GLU A 285 -16.17 -3.06 3.43
N GLU A 286 -15.07 -2.34 3.74
CA GLU A 286 -13.80 -2.98 4.13
C GLU A 286 -13.94 -3.95 5.31
N ARG A 287 -14.85 -3.68 6.26
CA ARG A 287 -15.09 -4.57 7.41
C ARG A 287 -15.57 -5.97 7.03
N ASN A 288 -16.18 -6.13 5.87
CA ASN A 288 -16.72 -7.40 5.39
C ASN A 288 -15.75 -8.15 4.48
N ILE A 289 -14.63 -7.52 4.08
CA ILE A 289 -13.63 -8.14 3.23
C ILE A 289 -12.74 -9.06 4.06
N ARG A 290 -12.87 -10.37 3.81
CA ARG A 290 -12.15 -11.42 4.54
C ARG A 290 -10.85 -11.85 3.88
N SER A 291 -10.81 -11.75 2.56
CA SER A 291 -9.73 -12.27 1.74
C SER A 291 -9.35 -11.29 0.63
N LEU A 292 -8.08 -11.32 0.22
CA LEU A 292 -7.52 -10.42 -0.79
C LEU A 292 -6.86 -11.20 -1.92
N ILE A 293 -6.68 -10.54 -3.06
CA ILE A 293 -5.89 -11.03 -4.18
C ILE A 293 -4.80 -9.99 -4.49
N PRO A 294 -3.53 -10.39 -4.62
CA PRO A 294 -2.48 -9.51 -5.12
C PRO A 294 -2.51 -9.44 -6.65
N VAL A 295 -2.76 -8.24 -7.18
CA VAL A 295 -2.73 -7.92 -8.61
C VAL A 295 -1.46 -7.12 -8.88
N ASP A 296 -0.35 -7.81 -9.13
CA ASP A 296 0.84 -7.20 -9.71
C ASP A 296 0.59 -6.93 -11.20
N PHE A 297 0.85 -5.70 -11.63
CA PHE A 297 0.59 -5.23 -13.00
C PHE A 297 1.49 -5.94 -14.04
N ASP A 298 1.05 -7.10 -14.47
CA ASP A 298 0.98 -7.62 -15.84
C ASP A 298 0.12 -8.89 -15.71
N ASP A 299 -1.13 -8.80 -16.13
CA ASP A 299 -2.09 -9.92 -16.18
C ASP A 299 -1.73 -10.88 -17.32
N THR A 300 -0.46 -11.23 -17.45
CA THR A 300 0.01 -12.20 -18.45
C THR A 300 -0.21 -13.64 -18.00
N ASP A 301 -0.39 -13.85 -16.68
CA ASP A 301 -0.53 -15.18 -16.07
C ASP A 301 -1.98 -15.53 -15.72
N GLY A 302 -2.96 -14.66 -15.97
CA GLY A 302 -4.39 -14.93 -15.72
C GLY A 302 -4.73 -15.26 -14.27
N ARG A 303 -3.93 -14.77 -13.31
CA ARG A 303 -4.07 -15.06 -11.86
C ARG A 303 -5.24 -14.34 -11.20
N VAL A 304 -5.79 -13.32 -11.85
CA VAL A 304 -7.13 -12.85 -11.53
C VAL A 304 -8.06 -13.73 -12.33
N SER A 305 -8.73 -14.67 -11.66
CA SER A 305 -9.83 -15.41 -12.30
C SER A 305 -10.72 -14.39 -12.98
N ASP A 306 -10.87 -14.52 -14.30
CA ASP A 306 -11.84 -13.75 -15.05
C ASP A 306 -13.16 -13.79 -14.26
N LEU A 307 -13.85 -12.65 -14.16
CA LEU A 307 -15.14 -12.58 -13.44
C LEU A 307 -16.13 -13.64 -13.96
N ASP A 308 -15.89 -14.14 -15.18
CA ASP A 308 -16.61 -15.18 -15.90
C ASP A 308 -16.14 -16.62 -15.61
N SER A 309 -15.01 -16.85 -14.92
CA SER A 309 -14.49 -18.18 -14.53
C SER A 309 -15.16 -18.71 -13.25
N MET A 310 -16.49 -18.62 -13.25
CA MET A 310 -17.43 -18.82 -12.16
C MET A 310 -17.47 -20.23 -11.51
N GLY A 311 -16.47 -21.09 -11.72
CA GLY A 311 -16.44 -22.46 -11.17
C GLY A 311 -15.12 -22.90 -10.53
N TYR A 312 -14.04 -22.13 -10.68
CA TYR A 312 -12.73 -22.48 -10.12
C TYR A 312 -12.32 -21.45 -9.08
N ILE A 313 -12.45 -21.79 -7.80
CA ILE A 313 -11.87 -20.97 -6.73
C ILE A 313 -10.35 -21.19 -6.80
N ASP A 314 -9.62 -20.24 -7.40
CA ASP A 314 -8.15 -20.26 -7.35
C ASP A 314 -7.68 -19.92 -5.93
N ASN A 315 -7.76 -20.90 -5.04
CA ASN A 315 -7.32 -20.78 -3.65
C ASN A 315 -5.79 -20.60 -3.52
N LYS A 316 -5.02 -20.63 -4.61
CA LYS A 316 -3.55 -20.40 -4.61
C LYS A 316 -3.19 -18.93 -4.62
N SER A 317 -4.13 -18.07 -5.03
CA SER A 317 -3.90 -16.63 -5.18
C SER A 317 -4.63 -15.79 -4.13
N ILE A 318 -5.48 -16.43 -3.32
CA ILE A 318 -6.21 -15.79 -2.23
C ILE A 318 -5.30 -15.65 -1.00
N LEU A 319 -5.30 -14.46 -0.41
CA LEU A 319 -4.59 -14.09 0.81
C LEU A 319 -5.58 -13.89 1.95
N ASP A 320 -5.33 -14.57 3.06
CA ASP A 320 -6.10 -14.46 4.30
C ASP A 320 -5.20 -14.03 5.46
N LEU A 321 -5.80 -13.43 6.49
CA LEU A 321 -5.15 -13.22 7.79
C LEU A 321 -5.10 -14.51 8.65
N ASN A 322 -5.83 -15.49 8.14
CA ASN A 322 -6.25 -16.80 8.60
C ASN A 322 -5.64 -18.10 8.05
N SER A 323 -5.20 -19.08 8.85
CA SER A 323 -4.72 -20.40 8.34
C SER A 323 -5.83 -21.26 7.74
N GLY A 324 -7.05 -20.70 7.66
CA GLY A 324 -8.19 -21.28 6.98
C GLY A 324 -8.80 -22.45 7.75
N GLY A 325 -8.54 -22.52 9.06
CA GLY A 325 -9.09 -23.58 9.90
C GLY A 325 -8.29 -24.88 9.85
N GLN A 326 -6.95 -24.82 9.75
CA GLN A 326 -6.12 -25.96 10.22
C GLN A 326 -6.48 -26.33 11.67
N ASP A 327 -7.08 -25.39 12.41
CA ASP A 327 -7.79 -25.58 13.68
C ASP A 327 -8.92 -24.53 13.82
N PRO A 328 -10.08 -24.83 14.44
CA PRO A 328 -11.13 -23.84 14.80
C PRO A 328 -10.68 -22.73 15.77
N THR A 329 -9.43 -22.71 16.22
CA THR A 329 -8.83 -21.69 17.09
C THR A 329 -7.91 -20.71 16.35
N ASP A 330 -7.56 -20.98 15.09
CA ASP A 330 -6.58 -20.22 14.31
C ASP A 330 -7.10 -18.92 13.67
N TYR A 331 -8.28 -18.44 14.08
CA TYR A 331 -8.86 -17.19 13.59
C TYR A 331 -9.21 -16.20 14.69
N ALA A 332 -8.83 -16.45 15.94
CA ALA A 332 -9.14 -15.55 17.05
C ALA A 332 -7.90 -15.22 17.90
N VAL A 333 -7.78 -13.94 18.26
CA VAL A 333 -6.91 -13.49 19.34
C VAL A 333 -7.76 -13.13 20.54
N PHE A 334 -7.23 -13.35 21.73
CA PHE A 334 -7.93 -13.05 22.98
C PHE A 334 -7.24 -11.91 23.72
N ASP A 335 -8.01 -11.17 24.52
CA ASP A 335 -7.41 -10.33 25.53
C ASP A 335 -6.59 -11.21 26.51
N LYS A 336 -5.50 -10.66 27.05
CA LYS A 336 -4.57 -11.33 27.98
C LYS A 336 -5.25 -11.95 29.21
N ASN A 337 -6.51 -11.62 29.46
CA ASN A 337 -7.30 -12.07 30.60
C ASN A 337 -8.08 -13.37 30.35
N ILE A 338 -8.07 -13.92 29.13
CA ILE A 338 -8.77 -15.16 28.79
C ILE A 338 -7.75 -16.31 28.73
N LYS A 339 -8.08 -17.42 29.39
CA LYS A 339 -7.19 -18.57 29.66
C LYS A 339 -6.70 -19.32 28.40
N ASN A 340 -7.14 -18.91 27.20
CA ASN A 340 -6.83 -19.51 25.90
C ASN A 340 -5.89 -18.65 25.02
N SER A 341 -4.89 -17.99 25.61
CA SER A 341 -3.87 -17.22 24.87
C SER A 341 -2.94 -18.06 23.95
N SER A 342 -3.23 -19.34 23.72
CA SER A 342 -2.49 -20.24 22.83
C SER A 342 -2.93 -20.18 21.36
N MET A 343 -4.10 -19.57 21.09
CA MET A 343 -4.69 -19.40 19.77
C MET A 343 -3.88 -18.38 18.95
N MET A 344 -3.58 -18.71 17.69
CA MET A 344 -2.71 -17.92 16.81
C MET A 344 -1.34 -17.53 17.43
N ARG A 345 -0.84 -18.21 18.47
CA ARG A 345 0.36 -17.80 19.24
C ARG A 345 1.65 -17.62 18.42
N ASN A 346 1.72 -18.27 17.27
CA ASN A 346 2.88 -18.20 16.37
C ASN A 346 2.72 -17.14 15.27
N HIS A 347 1.55 -16.50 15.17
CA HIS A 347 1.28 -15.41 14.22
C HIS A 347 1.73 -14.07 14.81
N LEU A 348 2.16 -13.15 13.94
CA LEU A 348 2.65 -11.84 14.35
C LEU A 348 1.61 -11.00 15.10
N ILE A 349 0.32 -11.14 14.73
CA ILE A 349 -0.80 -10.40 15.35
C ILE A 349 -1.00 -10.72 16.84
N SER A 350 -0.55 -11.91 17.29
CA SER A 350 -0.63 -12.32 18.69
C SER A 350 0.44 -11.67 19.56
N GLY A 351 1.55 -11.25 18.94
CA GLY A 351 2.63 -10.50 19.60
C GLY A 351 2.30 -9.01 19.79
N ASP A 352 3.30 -8.25 20.23
CA ASP A 352 3.20 -6.81 20.49
C ASP A 352 4.05 -5.97 19.53
N THR A 353 4.61 -6.58 18.47
CA THR A 353 5.36 -5.87 17.44
C THR A 353 4.47 -4.97 16.59
N GLY A 354 3.17 -5.29 16.52
CA GLY A 354 2.18 -4.60 15.69
C GLY A 354 2.26 -4.93 14.19
N ALA A 355 3.11 -5.87 13.79
CA ALA A 355 3.12 -6.43 12.44
C ALA A 355 2.05 -7.54 12.30
N VAL A 356 1.62 -7.77 11.06
CA VAL A 356 0.61 -8.81 10.74
C VAL A 356 0.99 -9.54 9.46
N GLU A 357 0.37 -10.70 9.22
CA GLU A 357 0.68 -11.58 8.10
C GLU A 357 -0.56 -11.76 7.23
N LEU A 358 -0.37 -11.82 5.93
CA LEU A 358 -1.34 -12.31 4.96
C LEU A 358 -0.72 -13.50 4.25
N TYR A 359 -1.43 -14.59 4.09
CA TYR A 359 -0.86 -15.81 3.52
C TYR A 359 -1.89 -16.57 2.72
N SER A 360 -1.41 -17.34 1.76
CA SER A 360 -2.25 -18.06 0.82
C SER A 360 -2.33 -19.56 1.11
N GLY A 361 -3.51 -20.13 0.89
CA GLY A 361 -3.73 -21.57 0.84
C GLY A 361 -3.53 -22.32 2.15
N GLY A 362 -3.72 -21.67 3.30
CA GLY A 362 -3.54 -22.29 4.61
C GLY A 362 -4.30 -23.62 4.78
N ALA A 363 -5.55 -23.68 4.31
CA ALA A 363 -6.41 -24.85 4.42
C ALA A 363 -6.44 -25.77 3.17
N ILE A 364 -5.54 -25.54 2.21
CA ILE A 364 -5.55 -26.22 0.92
C ILE A 364 -4.27 -27.03 0.75
N VAL A 365 -4.40 -28.34 0.89
CA VAL A 365 -3.34 -29.32 0.63
C VAL A 365 -3.39 -29.75 -0.84
N GLN A 366 -2.32 -30.34 -1.36
CA GLN A 366 -2.25 -30.81 -2.75
C GLN A 366 -2.08 -32.32 -2.85
N CYS A 367 -2.67 -32.91 -3.89
CA CYS A 367 -2.50 -34.31 -4.26
C CYS A 367 -2.53 -34.42 -5.79
N GLY A 368 -1.51 -35.04 -6.40
CA GLY A 368 -1.47 -35.22 -7.86
C GLY A 368 -1.63 -33.92 -8.66
N ASN A 369 -1.06 -32.81 -8.17
CA ASN A 369 -1.21 -31.44 -8.69
C ASN A 369 -2.60 -30.82 -8.60
N GLN A 370 -3.55 -31.47 -7.92
CA GLN A 370 -4.87 -30.92 -7.60
C GLN A 370 -4.88 -30.32 -6.21
N ASP A 371 -5.65 -29.25 -6.04
CA ASP A 371 -5.88 -28.61 -4.75
C ASP A 371 -7.05 -29.29 -4.03
N VAL A 372 -6.83 -29.59 -2.75
CA VAL A 372 -7.74 -30.36 -1.89
C VAL A 372 -7.95 -29.60 -0.58
N PRO A 373 -9.18 -29.15 -0.28
CA PRO A 373 -9.49 -28.61 1.04
C PRO A 373 -9.33 -29.69 2.11
N ILE A 374 -8.63 -29.39 3.21
CA ILE A 374 -8.35 -30.36 4.30
C ILE A 374 -9.65 -30.95 4.90
N TRP A 375 -10.74 -30.19 4.88
CA TRP A 375 -12.07 -30.59 5.40
C TRP A 375 -13.10 -30.88 4.31
N GLY A 376 -12.69 -30.94 3.04
CA GLY A 376 -13.58 -31.19 1.92
C GLY A 376 -14.09 -32.63 1.92
N SER A 377 -15.41 -32.83 1.91
CA SER A 377 -16.01 -34.13 1.64
C SER A 377 -15.94 -34.45 0.15
N GLY A 378 -15.70 -35.72 -0.21
CA GLY A 378 -15.85 -36.21 -1.58
C GLY A 378 -14.56 -36.35 -2.40
N VAL A 379 -13.38 -36.18 -1.79
CA VAL A 379 -12.07 -36.39 -2.45
C VAL A 379 -11.08 -37.06 -1.50
N THR A 380 -10.12 -37.82 -2.04
CA THR A 380 -9.01 -38.38 -1.27
C THR A 380 -7.74 -38.50 -2.12
N CYS A 381 -6.60 -38.64 -1.46
CA CYS A 381 -5.33 -38.95 -2.11
C CYS A 381 -5.01 -40.44 -1.95
N LEU A 382 -4.82 -41.14 -3.07
CA LEU A 382 -4.39 -42.53 -3.11
C LEU A 382 -2.95 -42.60 -3.62
N ASN A 383 -1.98 -42.72 -2.71
CA ASN A 383 -0.55 -42.75 -3.04
C ASN A 383 -0.12 -41.62 -3.99
N GLY A 384 -0.58 -40.39 -3.73
CA GLY A 384 -0.26 -39.21 -4.54
C GLY A 384 -1.17 -38.99 -5.75
N LYS A 385 -2.15 -39.87 -5.98
CA LYS A 385 -3.17 -39.70 -7.03
C LYS A 385 -4.45 -39.10 -6.47
N TYR A 386 -4.87 -37.97 -7.02
CA TYR A 386 -6.16 -37.36 -6.72
C TYR A 386 -7.28 -38.30 -7.16
N THR A 387 -8.20 -38.59 -6.25
CA THR A 387 -9.32 -39.52 -6.47
C THR A 387 -10.60 -38.91 -5.89
N GLU A 388 -11.62 -38.76 -6.72
CA GLU A 388 -12.95 -38.34 -6.29
C GLU A 388 -13.71 -39.49 -5.64
N ALA A 389 -14.60 -39.19 -4.71
CA ALA A 389 -15.47 -40.17 -4.09
C ALA A 389 -16.41 -40.76 -5.16
N PRO A 390 -16.41 -42.09 -5.36
CA PRO A 390 -17.30 -42.73 -6.30
C PRO A 390 -18.73 -42.65 -5.78
N THR A 391 -19.69 -42.67 -6.71
CA THR A 391 -21.11 -42.82 -6.38
C THR A 391 -21.48 -44.27 -6.06
N ASP A 392 -20.62 -45.22 -6.44
CA ASP A 392 -20.78 -46.65 -6.21
C ASP A 392 -20.22 -47.08 -4.83
N SER A 393 -21.05 -47.77 -4.05
CA SER A 393 -20.72 -48.19 -2.68
C SER A 393 -19.60 -49.22 -2.59
N TYR A 394 -19.41 -50.05 -3.62
CA TYR A 394 -18.33 -51.04 -3.64
C TYR A 394 -16.99 -50.36 -3.91
N GLU A 395 -16.93 -49.44 -4.88
CA GLU A 395 -15.73 -48.63 -5.12
C GLU A 395 -15.41 -47.73 -3.93
N GLN A 396 -16.43 -47.19 -3.24
CA GLN A 396 -16.23 -46.43 -2.01
C GLN A 396 -15.57 -47.31 -0.94
N ALA A 397 -16.08 -48.53 -0.71
CA ALA A 397 -15.49 -49.48 0.22
C ALA A 397 -14.07 -49.91 -0.18
N ARG A 398 -13.78 -50.07 -1.48
CA ARG A 398 -12.42 -50.37 -1.96
C ARG A 398 -11.46 -49.23 -1.63
N ILE A 399 -11.84 -47.98 -1.89
CA ILE A 399 -11.04 -46.79 -1.58
C ILE A 399 -10.84 -46.64 -0.08
N ASP A 400 -11.90 -46.85 0.71
CA ASP A 400 -11.85 -46.73 2.17
C ASP A 400 -10.88 -47.70 2.83
N ASN A 401 -10.72 -48.90 2.24
CA ASN A 401 -9.81 -49.93 2.69
C ASN A 401 -8.44 -49.91 1.99
N ASP A 402 -8.22 -49.01 1.02
CA ASP A 402 -6.94 -48.91 0.32
C ASP A 402 -5.85 -48.38 1.27
N PRO A 403 -4.72 -49.10 1.45
CA PRO A 403 -3.66 -48.65 2.35
C PRO A 403 -3.07 -47.29 1.93
N GLY A 404 -3.14 -46.96 0.63
CA GLY A 404 -2.75 -45.70 0.04
C GLY A 404 -3.68 -44.53 0.32
N LYS A 405 -4.86 -44.76 0.90
CA LYS A 405 -5.79 -43.69 1.28
C LYS A 405 -5.15 -42.74 2.27
N GLY A 406 -5.21 -41.46 1.93
CA GLY A 406 -4.62 -40.37 2.68
C GLY A 406 -3.11 -40.24 2.54
N ILE A 407 -2.49 -40.92 1.56
CA ILE A 407 -1.04 -40.90 1.34
C ILE A 407 -0.71 -40.11 0.06
N GLY A 408 0.37 -39.32 0.11
CA GLY A 408 0.89 -38.55 -1.02
C GLY A 408 0.34 -37.12 -1.10
N TYR A 409 -0.24 -36.63 -0.01
CA TYR A 409 -0.52 -35.22 0.18
C TYR A 409 0.76 -34.42 0.37
N TYR A 410 0.77 -33.17 -0.11
CA TYR A 410 1.89 -32.25 0.06
C TYR A 410 1.42 -30.79 0.08
N TYR A 411 2.24 -29.91 0.67
CA TYR A 411 2.14 -28.47 0.49
C TYR A 411 3.21 -27.97 -0.48
N THR A 412 2.88 -26.90 -1.20
CA THR A 412 3.87 -26.05 -1.86
C THR A 412 3.88 -24.68 -1.22
N MET A 413 5.03 -24.01 -1.27
CA MET A 413 5.20 -22.66 -0.78
C MET A 413 4.37 -21.69 -1.65
N ARG A 414 3.43 -21.00 -1.03
CA ARG A 414 2.55 -20.00 -1.69
C ARG A 414 2.93 -18.58 -1.31
N ASP A 415 2.16 -17.60 -1.80
CA ASP A 415 2.32 -16.23 -1.37
C ASP A 415 2.16 -16.09 0.15
N PHE A 416 3.11 -15.36 0.73
CA PHE A 416 3.14 -14.96 2.13
C PHE A 416 3.61 -13.52 2.15
N MET A 417 2.79 -12.65 2.72
CA MET A 417 3.10 -11.24 2.91
C MET A 417 3.18 -10.88 4.39
N VAL A 418 4.12 -10.00 4.72
CA VAL A 418 4.24 -9.41 6.06
C VAL A 418 3.95 -7.93 5.94
N ILE A 419 3.00 -7.45 6.71
CA ILE A 419 2.60 -6.05 6.76
C ILE A 419 3.26 -5.45 8.00
N VAL A 420 4.00 -4.37 7.79
CA VAL A 420 4.68 -3.62 8.83
C VAL A 420 4.10 -2.21 8.87
N PRO A 421 3.18 -1.93 9.80
CA PRO A 421 2.66 -0.58 9.98
C PRO A 421 3.71 0.36 10.56
N VAL A 422 3.46 1.66 10.44
CA VAL A 422 4.28 2.67 11.10
C VAL A 422 4.21 2.48 12.61
N GLY A 423 5.34 2.63 13.31
CA GLY A 423 5.40 2.44 14.75
C GLY A 423 5.51 0.97 15.19
N ALA A 424 5.54 0.02 14.24
CA ALA A 424 5.83 -1.37 14.57
C ALA A 424 7.21 -1.48 15.24
N LYS A 425 7.37 -2.44 16.16
CA LYS A 425 8.65 -2.72 16.84
C LYS A 425 9.61 -3.46 15.88
N PHE A 426 10.00 -2.76 14.83
CA PHE A 426 10.71 -3.33 13.68
C PHE A 426 12.06 -3.96 14.07
N ASP A 427 12.83 -3.29 14.93
CA ASP A 427 14.13 -3.81 15.34
C ASP A 427 13.99 -5.06 16.25
N GLU A 428 12.92 -5.15 17.05
CA GLU A 428 12.60 -6.39 17.81
C GLU A 428 12.21 -7.52 16.85
N LEU A 429 11.34 -7.24 15.88
CA LEU A 429 10.92 -8.23 14.87
C LEU A 429 12.11 -8.73 14.05
N LEU A 430 13.01 -7.83 13.62
CA LEU A 430 14.21 -8.19 12.87
C LEU A 430 15.16 -9.09 13.67
N ASN A 431 15.32 -8.82 14.97
CA ASN A 431 16.20 -9.57 15.86
C ASN A 431 15.57 -10.86 16.42
N SER A 432 14.28 -11.10 16.18
CA SER A 432 13.55 -12.28 16.67
C SER A 432 13.89 -13.59 15.95
N GLY A 433 14.67 -13.51 14.87
CA GLY A 433 14.94 -14.65 13.97
C GLY A 433 13.82 -14.93 12.96
N TYR A 434 12.81 -14.07 12.87
CA TYR A 434 11.70 -14.20 11.93
C TYR A 434 12.16 -14.10 10.45
N PHE A 435 13.21 -13.33 10.17
CA PHE A 435 13.71 -13.10 8.81
C PHE A 435 15.05 -13.80 8.52
N VAL A 436 15.26 -14.20 7.27
CA VAL A 436 16.54 -14.71 6.77
C VAL A 436 17.39 -13.56 6.25
N GLY A 437 18.57 -13.38 6.84
CA GLY A 437 19.54 -12.37 6.44
C GLY A 437 19.36 -11.04 7.18
N LYS A 438 19.92 -9.95 6.61
CA LYS A 438 19.87 -8.60 7.19
C LYS A 438 19.62 -7.56 6.10
N PRO A 439 18.93 -6.44 6.40
CA PRO A 439 18.84 -5.30 5.49
C PRO A 439 20.22 -4.80 5.09
N THR A 440 20.38 -4.47 3.81
CA THR A 440 21.48 -3.60 3.36
C THR A 440 21.10 -2.12 3.58
N ARG A 441 19.82 -1.80 3.36
CA ARG A 441 19.24 -0.47 3.56
C ARG A 441 17.93 -0.59 4.33
N LYS A 442 17.87 0.07 5.49
CA LYS A 442 16.68 0.06 6.35
C LYS A 442 15.47 0.64 5.59
N PRO A 443 14.30 -0.03 5.60
CA PRO A 443 13.07 0.53 5.07
C PRO A 443 12.69 1.88 5.69
N ASP A 444 11.93 2.69 4.96
CA ASP A 444 11.32 3.92 5.46
C ASP A 444 10.17 3.60 6.43
N LEU A 445 10.49 3.54 7.71
CA LEU A 445 9.53 3.24 8.78
C LEU A 445 8.49 4.35 9.01
N LYS A 446 8.51 5.45 8.25
CA LYS A 446 7.45 6.49 8.26
C LYS A 446 6.31 6.18 7.31
N ARG A 447 6.38 5.07 6.59
CA ARG A 447 5.35 4.61 5.66
C ARG A 447 5.01 3.16 6.02
N PRO A 448 3.73 2.79 6.11
CA PRO A 448 3.36 1.39 6.18
C PRO A 448 3.91 0.67 4.94
N PHE A 449 4.41 -0.55 5.11
CA PHE A 449 4.91 -1.33 3.98
C PHE A 449 4.57 -2.81 4.09
N ILE A 450 4.60 -3.47 2.95
CA ILE A 450 4.42 -4.91 2.79
C ILE A 450 5.73 -5.51 2.26
N LEU A 451 6.09 -6.66 2.78
CA LEU A 451 7.09 -7.55 2.22
C LEU A 451 6.37 -8.75 1.59
N ARG A 452 6.84 -9.22 0.43
CA ARG A 452 6.36 -10.46 -0.20
C ARG A 452 7.48 -11.49 -0.14
N ARG A 453 7.16 -12.70 0.31
CA ARG A 453 8.09 -13.82 0.35
C ARG A 453 8.57 -14.16 -1.06
N ASP A 454 9.86 -14.43 -1.18
CA ASP A 454 10.47 -14.88 -2.42
C ASP A 454 10.83 -16.37 -2.31
N SER A 455 10.07 -17.22 -3.02
CA SER A 455 10.26 -18.68 -2.99
C SER A 455 11.61 -19.12 -3.54
N ASP A 456 12.23 -18.33 -4.41
CA ASP A 456 13.51 -18.68 -5.06
C ASP A 456 14.69 -18.61 -4.06
N LEU A 457 14.48 -18.02 -2.89
CA LEU A 457 15.46 -17.95 -1.81
C LEU A 457 15.45 -19.19 -0.89
N TYR A 458 14.58 -20.17 -1.16
CA TYR A 458 14.43 -21.38 -0.35
C TYR A 458 14.97 -22.62 -1.05
N LYS A 459 15.60 -23.50 -0.27
CA LYS A 459 16.08 -24.81 -0.78
C LYS A 459 14.95 -25.82 -0.99
N GLU A 460 13.89 -25.71 -0.21
CA GLU A 460 12.73 -26.60 -0.23
C GLU A 460 11.46 -25.74 -0.27
N THR A 461 10.69 -25.88 -1.35
CA THR A 461 9.42 -25.18 -1.58
C THR A 461 8.23 -26.14 -1.67
N ARG A 462 8.48 -27.44 -1.46
CA ARG A 462 7.46 -28.49 -1.38
C ARG A 462 7.72 -29.32 -0.14
N LYS A 463 6.66 -29.64 0.61
CA LYS A 463 6.71 -30.56 1.74
C LYS A 463 5.70 -31.69 1.57
N ASP A 464 6.18 -32.92 1.43
CA ASP A 464 5.33 -34.11 1.49
C ASP A 464 4.90 -34.38 2.93
N LEU A 465 3.64 -34.77 3.10
CA LEU A 465 2.99 -34.90 4.41
C LEU A 465 2.92 -36.36 4.86
N PRO A 466 3.14 -36.62 6.16
CA PRO A 466 2.77 -37.89 6.78
C PRO A 466 1.27 -38.14 6.69
N LYS A 467 0.86 -39.42 6.68
CA LYS A 467 -0.56 -39.79 6.69
C LYS A 467 -1.25 -39.24 7.94
N GLY A 468 -2.31 -38.46 7.74
CA GLY A 468 -3.10 -37.88 8.83
C GLY A 468 -2.52 -36.61 9.45
N ASP A 469 -1.41 -36.10 8.93
CA ASP A 469 -0.83 -34.81 9.34
C ASP A 469 -1.02 -33.78 8.22
N PHE A 470 -1.80 -32.74 8.50
CA PHE A 470 -2.15 -31.68 7.54
C PHE A 470 -1.56 -30.32 7.92
N VAL A 471 -0.52 -30.30 8.76
CA VAL A 471 0.08 -29.05 9.21
C VAL A 471 0.93 -28.45 8.09
N ASN A 472 0.64 -27.20 7.73
CA ASN A 472 1.38 -26.51 6.69
C ASN A 472 2.65 -25.86 7.28
N PRO A 473 3.87 -26.31 6.89
CA PRO A 473 5.11 -25.76 7.45
C PRO A 473 5.46 -24.36 6.91
N PHE A 474 4.80 -23.93 5.83
CA PHE A 474 5.11 -22.67 5.15
C PHE A 474 4.32 -21.47 5.68
N VAL A 475 3.39 -21.67 6.62
CA VAL A 475 2.61 -20.61 7.28
C VAL A 475 2.64 -20.83 8.80
N PRO A 476 2.39 -19.82 9.64
CA PRO A 476 2.27 -20.03 11.07
C PRO A 476 1.02 -20.86 11.36
N THR A 477 1.14 -21.75 12.34
CA THR A 477 0.06 -22.60 12.83
C THR A 477 0.13 -22.67 14.35
N TYR A 478 -0.83 -23.31 15.01
CA TYR A 478 -0.66 -23.62 16.42
C TYR A 478 0.62 -24.45 16.68
N GLN A 479 1.02 -25.38 15.82
CA GLN A 479 2.17 -26.25 16.08
C GLN A 479 3.52 -25.52 16.03
N GLY A 480 3.65 -24.50 15.20
CA GLY A 480 4.91 -23.79 15.05
C GLY A 480 4.82 -22.52 14.21
N ARG A 481 5.93 -21.78 14.21
CA ARG A 481 6.13 -20.67 13.28
C ARG A 481 6.36 -21.23 11.87
N ALA A 482 6.03 -20.44 10.85
CA ALA A 482 6.45 -20.73 9.49
C ALA A 482 7.98 -20.84 9.40
N VAL A 483 8.47 -21.48 8.34
CA VAL A 483 9.87 -21.31 7.93
C VAL A 483 10.24 -19.82 7.88
N PRO A 484 11.45 -19.41 8.32
CA PRO A 484 11.83 -18.00 8.38
C PRO A 484 11.59 -17.27 7.06
N PHE A 485 11.09 -16.03 7.14
CA PHE A 485 10.70 -15.23 5.99
C PHE A 485 11.93 -14.72 5.23
N ALA A 486 11.98 -14.96 3.93
CA ALA A 486 13.02 -14.48 3.04
C ALA A 486 12.39 -13.68 1.88
N PRO A 487 13.01 -12.56 1.47
CA PRO A 487 14.22 -11.96 2.03
C PRO A 487 13.97 -11.17 3.33
N ALA A 488 15.03 -10.84 4.06
CA ALA A 488 14.97 -9.81 5.10
C ALA A 488 14.44 -8.47 4.56
N PRO A 489 13.76 -7.65 5.40
CA PRO A 489 13.23 -6.36 5.01
C PRO A 489 14.34 -5.42 4.55
N ASP A 490 14.25 -4.91 3.32
CA ASP A 490 15.14 -3.89 2.74
C ASP A 490 14.31 -2.82 2.03
N ASP A 491 14.78 -1.58 2.01
CA ASP A 491 14.09 -0.52 1.27
C ASP A 491 13.94 -0.84 -0.24
N SER A 492 14.76 -1.72 -0.82
CA SER A 492 14.59 -2.17 -2.20
C SER A 492 13.45 -3.17 -2.42
N ASN A 493 13.02 -3.89 -1.38
CA ASN A 493 11.97 -4.92 -1.47
C ASN A 493 10.69 -4.58 -0.69
N ALA A 494 10.69 -3.51 0.09
CA ALA A 494 9.52 -2.98 0.77
C ALA A 494 8.54 -2.29 -0.21
N TYR A 495 7.31 -2.78 -0.27
CA TYR A 495 6.21 -2.17 -1.01
C TYR A 495 5.48 -1.21 -0.08
N TYR A 496 5.68 0.08 -0.24
CA TYR A 496 5.10 1.10 0.63
C TYR A 496 3.68 1.46 0.20
N LEU A 497 2.80 1.70 1.17
CA LEU A 497 1.43 2.16 0.92
C LEU A 497 1.43 3.41 0.03
N VAL A 498 0.60 3.39 -0.99
CA VAL A 498 0.23 4.56 -1.79
C VAL A 498 -1.14 5.03 -1.32
N GLU A 499 -1.16 6.23 -0.73
CA GLU A 499 -2.38 6.84 -0.22
C GLU A 499 -3.24 7.31 -1.41
N GLU A 500 -4.23 6.50 -1.81
CA GLU A 500 -5.20 6.80 -2.88
C GLU A 500 -6.62 6.85 -2.28
N PRO A 501 -6.99 7.94 -1.59
CA PRO A 501 -8.21 8.01 -0.76
C PRO A 501 -9.50 8.23 -1.57
N PHE A 502 -9.39 8.45 -2.88
CA PHE A 502 -10.50 8.87 -3.74
C PHE A 502 -10.75 7.83 -4.82
N ASP A 503 -12.02 7.47 -5.02
CA ASP A 503 -12.46 6.63 -6.12
C ASP A 503 -12.98 7.49 -7.28
N TRP A 504 -12.14 7.67 -8.30
CA TRP A 504 -12.42 8.49 -9.47
C TRP A 504 -13.40 7.85 -10.45
N SER A 505 -13.76 6.58 -10.26
CA SER A 505 -14.75 5.89 -11.10
C SER A 505 -16.20 6.24 -10.71
N THR A 506 -16.42 6.69 -9.47
CA THR A 506 -17.75 6.98 -8.92
C THR A 506 -18.43 8.22 -9.51
N ASN A 507 -17.65 9.12 -10.10
CA ASN A 507 -18.15 10.35 -10.69
C ASN A 507 -17.63 10.47 -12.12
N PRO A 508 -18.51 10.65 -13.14
CA PRO A 508 -18.08 10.87 -14.51
C PRO A 508 -17.09 12.04 -14.58
N GLY A 509 -15.95 11.79 -15.23
CA GLY A 509 -14.93 12.80 -15.46
C GLY A 509 -15.11 13.46 -16.82
N GLU A 510 -15.06 14.79 -16.88
CA GLU A 510 -15.04 15.57 -18.11
C GLU A 510 -13.59 15.90 -18.49
N SER A 511 -13.25 15.88 -19.79
CA SER A 511 -11.92 16.29 -20.23
C SER A 511 -11.73 17.79 -20.04
N LEU A 512 -10.59 18.19 -19.50
CA LEU A 512 -10.27 19.58 -19.16
C LEU A 512 -9.48 20.33 -20.22
#